data_AF-A0A918ZA18-F1
#
_entry.id   AF-A0A918ZA18-F1
#
_cell.length_a   1.000
_cell.length_b   1.000
_cell.length_c   1.000
_cell.angle_alpha   90.00
_cell.angle_beta   90.00
_cell.angle_gamma   90.00
#
_symmetry.space_group_name_H-M   'P 1'
#
loop_
_entity.id
_entity.type
_entity.pdbx_description
1 polymer ?
#
loop_
_entity_poly.entity_id
_entity_poly.type
_entity_poly.pdbx_seq_one_letter_code
_entity_poly.pdbx_strand_id
1 'polypeptide(L)' 'MLYPGEAPGPQILRLSRLVPGRTYAVIGDSPTTALTAEAQGTASVTVVLDGRTPVRLVPDA' A
#
# COMPACT_ATOMS: atom_id res chain seq x y z
N MET A 1 10.31 -2.44 -6.81
CA MET A 1 10.40 -3.39 -5.68
C MET A 1 10.77 -2.59 -4.44
N LEU A 2 10.13 -2.87 -3.31
CA LEU A 2 10.46 -2.27 -2.03
C LEU A 2 11.39 -3.23 -1.28
N TYR A 3 12.44 -2.68 -0.67
CA TYR A 3 13.37 -3.44 0.16
C TYR A 3 13.22 -2.94 1.61
N PRO A 4 13.05 -3.82 2.61
CA PRO A 4 13.15 -3.40 3.99
C PRO A 4 14.58 -2.92 4.25
N GLY A 5 14.72 -1.70 4.77
CA GLY A 5 16.01 -1.25 5.31
C GLY A 5 16.31 -2.02 6.58
N GLU A 6 17.43 -2.75 6.60
CA GLU A 6 18.11 -3.46 7.72
C GLU A 6 17.31 -4.43 8.62
N ALA A 7 15.99 -4.29 8.78
CA ALA A 7 15.16 -5.15 9.61
C ALA A 7 13.70 -5.24 9.10
N PRO A 8 13.00 -6.36 9.31
CA PRO A 8 11.56 -6.48 9.08
C PRO A 8 10.81 -5.44 9.92
N GLY A 9 9.79 -4.80 9.36
CA GLY A 9 9.03 -3.81 10.11
C GLY A 9 7.93 -3.08 9.35
N PRO A 10 7.06 -2.35 10.06
CA PRO A 10 6.03 -1.53 9.46
C PRO A 10 6.66 -0.38 8.67
N GLN A 11 6.26 -0.26 7.41
CA GLN A 11 6.70 0.77 6.48
C GLN A 11 5.49 1.53 5.97
N ILE A 12 5.53 2.85 6.06
CA ILE A 12 4.47 3.70 5.52
C ILE A 12 4.81 3.98 4.06
N LEU A 13 3.99 3.46 3.15
CA LEU A 13 4.07 3.74 1.73
C LEU A 13 3.10 4.84 1.37
N ARG A 14 3.64 5.94 0.84
CA ARG A 14 2.84 7.02 0.29
C ARG A 14 2.64 6.81 -1.20
N LEU A 15 1.38 6.71 -1.60
CA LEU A 15 0.94 6.49 -2.96
C LEU A 15 0.45 7.81 -3.55
N SER A 16 0.68 8.00 -4.83
CA SER A 16 0.28 9.19 -5.58
C SER A 16 -0.27 8.79 -6.94
N ARG A 17 -1.00 9.72 -7.58
CA ARG A 17 -1.67 9.50 -8.88
C ARG A 17 -2.77 8.44 -8.82
N LEU A 18 -3.39 8.26 -7.65
CA LEU A 18 -4.62 7.49 -7.51
C LEU A 18 -5.81 8.29 -8.03
N VAL A 19 -6.87 7.60 -8.43
CA VAL A 19 -8.15 8.25 -8.78
C VAL A 19 -8.81 8.72 -7.47
N PRO A 20 -9.02 10.03 -7.27
CA PRO A 20 -9.61 10.54 -6.03
C PRO A 20 -10.95 9.87 -5.71
N GLY A 21 -11.16 9.53 -4.43
CA GLY A 21 -12.38 8.88 -3.95
C GLY A 21 -12.51 7.40 -4.31
N ARG A 22 -11.57 6.82 -5.07
CA ARG A 22 -11.58 5.39 -5.42
C ARG A 22 -10.92 4.55 -4.33
N THR A 23 -11.51 3.40 -4.04
CA THR A 23 -10.95 2.39 -3.12
C THR A 23 -10.03 1.44 -3.88
N TYR A 24 -8.94 1.06 -3.23
CA TYR A 24 -7.95 0.11 -3.73
C TYR A 24 -7.68 -0.96 -2.68
N ALA A 25 -7.62 -2.22 -3.11
CA ALA A 25 -7.15 -3.32 -2.30
C ALA A 25 -5.62 -3.43 -2.41
N VAL A 26 -4.95 -3.59 -1.26
CA VAL A 26 -3.51 -3.81 -1.13
C VAL A 26 -3.28 -5.29 -0.88
N ILE A 27 -2.78 -5.98 -1.91
CA ILE A 27 -2.47 -7.41 -1.89
C ILE A 27 -0.98 -7.56 -1.57
N GLY A 28 -0.65 -8.44 -0.62
CA GLY A 28 0.73 -8.72 -0.21
C GLY A 28 1.06 -8.28 1.22
N ASP A 29 0.16 -7.51 1.84
CA ASP A 29 0.14 -7.30 3.29
C ASP A 29 -0.83 -8.33 3.89
N SER A 30 -0.43 -9.00 4.96
CA SER A 30 -1.32 -9.90 5.71
C SER A 30 -1.68 -9.20 7.02
N PRO A 31 -2.93 -8.77 7.22
CA PRO A 31 -4.11 -8.97 6.37
C PRO A 31 -4.24 -7.97 5.20
N THR A 32 -4.95 -8.40 4.14
CA THR A 32 -5.32 -7.55 2.98
C THR A 32 -6.01 -6.29 3.47
N THR A 33 -5.42 -5.14 3.19
CA THR A 33 -5.93 -3.83 3.62
C THR A 33 -6.52 -3.08 2.42
N ALA A 34 -7.67 -2.44 2.61
CA ALA A 34 -8.24 -1.51 1.63
C ALA A 34 -7.86 -0.07 2.00
N LEU A 35 -7.61 0.77 0.99
CA LEU A 35 -7.36 2.19 1.16
C LEU A 35 -8.20 2.99 0.17
N THR A 36 -8.68 4.16 0.61
CA THR A 36 -9.39 5.11 -0.25
C THR A 36 -8.45 6.26 -0.61
N ALA A 37 -8.42 6.61 -1.89
CA ALA A 37 -7.66 7.76 -2.34
C ALA A 37 -8.29 9.07 -1.88
N GLU A 38 -7.49 9.93 -1.28
CA GLU A 38 -7.83 11.29 -0.88
C GLU A 38 -8.19 12.16 -2.09
N ALA A 39 -8.77 13.33 -1.84
CA ALA A 39 -9.15 14.29 -2.88
C ALA A 39 -7.97 14.72 -3.78
N GLN A 40 -6.74 14.63 -3.27
CA GLN A 40 -5.51 14.97 -3.98
C GLN A 40 -4.95 13.80 -4.80
N GLY A 41 -5.64 12.65 -4.87
CA GLY A 41 -5.17 11.46 -5.55
C GLY A 41 -4.01 10.78 -4.82
N THR A 42 -3.98 10.91 -3.49
CA THR A 42 -2.97 10.35 -2.60
C THR A 42 -3.58 9.34 -1.64
N ALA A 43 -2.78 8.41 -1.15
CA ALA A 43 -3.15 7.57 -0.01
C ALA A 43 -1.88 7.11 0.71
N SER A 44 -2.02 6.73 1.97
CA SER A 44 -0.95 6.10 2.73
C SER A 44 -1.39 4.72 3.19
N VAL A 45 -0.49 3.76 3.10
CA VAL A 45 -0.70 2.41 3.64
C VAL A 45 0.51 2.00 4.45
N THR A 46 0.26 1.45 5.62
CA THR A 46 1.28 0.78 6.41
C THR A 46 1.32 -0.67 5.94
N VAL A 47 2.47 -1.12 5.43
CA VAL A 47 2.70 -2.53 5.09
C VAL A 47 3.82 -3.07 5.96
N VAL A 48 3.71 -4.32 6.38
CA VAL A 48 4.83 -4.99 7.06
C VAL A 48 5.72 -5.60 5.98
N LEU A 49 6.89 -5.00 5.76
CA LEU A 49 7.88 -5.57 4.85
C LEU A 49 8.75 -6.57 5.63
N ASP A 50 8.73 -7.83 5.22
CA ASP A 50 9.62 -8.88 5.70
C ASP A 50 10.34 -9.50 4.50
N GLY A 51 11.61 -9.17 4.33
CA GLY A 51 12.38 -9.54 3.15
C GLY A 51 11.74 -9.08 1.85
N ARG A 52 11.34 -10.02 0.98
CA ARG A 52 10.81 -9.73 -0.36
C ARG A 52 9.29 -9.85 -0.38
N THR A 53 8.59 -8.82 0.10
CA THR A 53 7.12 -8.75 0.05
C THR A 53 6.64 -8.15 -1.28
N PRO A 54 6.03 -8.92 -2.19
CA PRO A 54 5.40 -8.36 -3.37
C PRO A 54 4.10 -7.66 -2.99
N VAL A 55 4.09 -6.32 -3.07
CA VAL A 55 2.87 -5.51 -2.84
C VAL A 55 2.24 -5.14 -4.17
N ARG A 56 0.95 -5.41 -4.33
CA ARG A 56 0.15 -5.05 -5.50
C ARG A 56 -1.07 -4.23 -5.08
N LEU A 57 -1.29 -3.12 -5.79
CA LEU A 57 -2.52 -2.36 -5.67
C LEU A 57 -3.45 -2.67 -6.83
N VAL A 58 -4.69 -3.00 -6.50
CA VAL A 58 -5.78 -3.20 -7.46
C VAL A 58 -6.97 -2.34 -7.05
N PRO A 59 -7.73 -1.74 -7.99
CA PRO A 59 -8.98 -1.10 -7.65
C PRO A 59 -9.92 -2.11 -6.98
N ASP A 60 -10.50 -1.73 -5.85
CA ASP A 60 -11.60 -2.49 -5.25
C ASP A 60 -12.88 -2.20 -6.04
N ALA A 61 -13.74 -3.21 -6.17
CA ALA A 61 -14.86 -3.21 -7.12
C ALA A 61 -15.88 -2.09 -6.87
#